data_AF-A0A9X3MV40-F1
#
_entry.id   AF-A0A9X3MV40-F1
#
_cell.length_a   1.000
_cell.length_b   1.000
_cell.length_c   1.000
_cell.angle_alpha   90.00
_cell.angle_beta   90.00
_cell.angle_gamma   90.00
#
_symmetry.space_group_name_H-M   'P 1'
#
loop_
_entity.id
_entity.type
_entity.pdbx_description
1 polymer ?
#
loop_
_entity_poly.entity_id
_entity_poly.type
_entity_poly.pdbx_seq_one_letter_code
_entity_poly.pdbx_strand_id
1 'polypeptide(L)'
;MRKLLTAALAATAAMAVAAPAAQAATLTVTGGKLEWTIPNQLSSFADPTATWLGYVTFNQVGNPGSSNGTAAATAPATLTGPDGNSAASVTPDSARGADQKYTFGYPAASGTYTENGVGSIETTGTVTFTVHGSPITVVNPLITLNGLTGTLKASGVTANQLGQTSTYDRSKTQLNLDLSAATVTLRADGSRMIDGIVPSNEPGSVLDGFGPNARRYGTMKLTLGLSYPEPGTGPAGEKGDAGEPGTAVLGSPGAAGPQGPAGPAGPRGPAGKSAKISTFTLKKAPFAGSAKRSVKLLQRKTGKVLATGTLQRRKLRLAALEGTKLKGSFVVKLAHGTRRATVTLK
;
A
#
# COMPACT_ATOMS: atom_id res chain seq x y z
N MET A 1 -20.96 -74.41 20.59
CA MET A 1 -19.85 -73.87 19.78
C MET A 1 -20.38 -72.74 18.90
N ARG A 2 -20.18 -71.47 19.28
CA ARG A 2 -20.55 -70.30 18.45
C ARG A 2 -19.27 -69.60 18.01
N LYS A 3 -19.02 -69.60 16.69
CA LYS A 3 -17.92 -68.88 16.05
C LYS A 3 -18.31 -67.40 15.91
N LEU A 4 -17.53 -66.50 16.49
CA LEU A 4 -17.58 -65.06 16.29
C LEU A 4 -16.67 -64.71 15.11
N LEU A 5 -17.26 -64.18 14.03
CA LEU A 5 -16.53 -63.53 12.93
C LEU A 5 -16.36 -62.05 13.27
N THR A 6 -15.12 -61.62 13.45
CA THR A 6 -14.76 -60.21 13.61
C THR A 6 -14.40 -59.65 12.23
N ALA A 7 -15.28 -58.84 11.65
CA ALA A 7 -15.01 -58.13 10.40
C ALA A 7 -14.27 -56.81 10.70
N ALA A 8 -13.02 -56.72 10.26
CA ALA A 8 -12.23 -55.50 10.32
C ALA A 8 -12.63 -54.57 9.17
N LEU A 9 -13.29 -53.46 9.48
CA LEU A 9 -13.61 -52.41 8.52
C LEU A 9 -12.40 -51.46 8.41
N ALA A 10 -11.64 -51.55 7.32
CA ALA A 10 -10.58 -50.60 7.01
C ALA A 10 -11.20 -49.32 6.44
N ALA A 11 -11.16 -48.24 7.23
CA ALA A 11 -11.60 -46.91 6.80
C ALA A 11 -10.47 -46.19 6.05
N THR A 12 -10.53 -46.18 4.72
CA THR A 12 -9.59 -45.43 3.87
C THR A 12 -9.93 -43.94 3.93
N ALA A 13 -9.15 -43.17 4.69
CA ALA A 13 -9.29 -41.71 4.75
C ALA A 13 -8.77 -41.07 3.46
N ALA A 14 -9.67 -40.73 2.53
CA ALA A 14 -9.34 -39.94 1.36
C ALA A 14 -8.93 -38.51 1.80
N MET A 15 -7.63 -38.21 1.78
CA MET A 15 -7.14 -36.86 2.00
C MET A 15 -7.50 -35.98 0.79
N ALA A 16 -8.52 -35.13 0.96
CA ALA A 16 -8.84 -34.11 -0.02
C ALA A 16 -7.70 -33.07 -0.05
N VAL A 17 -6.85 -33.14 -1.08
CA VAL A 17 -5.84 -32.11 -1.35
C VAL A 17 -6.57 -30.84 -1.75
N ALA A 18 -6.55 -29.83 -0.88
CA ALA A 18 -7.16 -28.54 -1.19
C ALA A 18 -6.43 -27.92 -2.39
N ALA A 19 -7.19 -27.61 -3.45
CA ALA A 19 -6.64 -26.90 -4.60
C ALA A 19 -5.95 -25.60 -4.13
N PRO A 20 -4.74 -25.30 -4.64
CA PRO A 20 -4.02 -24.09 -4.26
C PRO A 20 -4.91 -22.87 -4.53
N ALA A 21 -4.97 -21.95 -3.57
CA ALA A 21 -5.70 -20.70 -3.76
C ALA A 21 -5.11 -19.98 -4.97
N ALA A 22 -5.95 -19.66 -5.96
CA ALA A 22 -5.53 -18.90 -7.14
C ALA A 22 -4.75 -17.65 -6.67
N GLN A 23 -3.49 -17.55 -7.12
CA GLN A 23 -2.67 -16.38 -6.83
C GLN A 23 -3.35 -15.16 -7.45
N ALA A 24 -3.49 -14.08 -6.69
CA ALA A 24 -4.00 -12.83 -7.24
C ALA A 24 -3.06 -12.34 -8.34
N ALA A 25 -3.62 -11.86 -9.45
CA ALA A 25 -2.84 -11.32 -10.54
C ALA A 25 -1.94 -10.18 -10.03
N THR A 26 -0.67 -10.23 -10.41
CA THR A 26 0.27 -9.14 -10.22
C THR A 26 0.09 -8.16 -11.37
N LEU A 27 -0.29 -6.93 -11.04
CA LEU A 27 -0.47 -5.82 -11.97
C LEU A 27 0.79 -4.97 -11.98
N THR A 28 1.11 -4.39 -13.13
CA THR A 28 2.24 -3.45 -13.27
C THR A 28 1.77 -2.03 -12.99
N VAL A 29 2.52 -1.27 -12.21
CA VAL A 29 2.27 0.17 -12.01
C VAL A 29 2.77 0.92 -13.23
N THR A 30 1.86 1.58 -13.93
CA THR A 30 2.14 2.36 -15.16
C THR A 30 2.18 3.86 -14.91
N GLY A 31 1.83 4.31 -13.72
CA GLY A 31 1.89 5.71 -13.32
C GLY A 31 1.12 5.99 -12.03
N GLY A 32 0.85 7.26 -11.77
CA GLY A 32 0.15 7.72 -10.57
C GLY A 32 1.03 8.59 -9.68
N LYS A 33 0.70 8.69 -8.39
CA LYS A 33 1.46 9.48 -7.41
C LYS A 33 1.13 9.11 -5.98
N LEU A 34 2.11 9.30 -5.10
CA LEU A 34 1.92 9.45 -3.66
C LEU A 34 1.69 10.93 -3.35
N GLU A 35 0.63 11.24 -2.63
CA GLU A 35 0.33 12.57 -2.09
C GLU A 35 0.46 12.50 -0.57
N TRP A 36 1.40 13.25 0.00
CA TRP A 36 1.64 13.33 1.44
C TRP A 36 1.19 14.69 1.96
N THR A 37 0.02 14.72 2.59
CA THR A 37 -0.61 15.95 3.10
C THR A 37 -0.32 16.13 4.58
N ILE A 38 0.31 17.24 4.95
CA ILE A 38 0.67 17.58 6.33
C ILE A 38 0.09 18.96 6.67
N PRO A 39 -0.72 19.10 7.72
CA PRO A 39 -1.10 20.42 8.24
C PRO A 39 0.13 21.19 8.72
N ASN A 40 0.18 22.51 8.52
CA ASN A 40 1.19 23.39 9.09
C ASN A 40 0.75 23.86 10.49
N GLN A 41 0.80 22.96 11.47
CA GLN A 41 0.25 23.18 12.81
C GLN A 41 1.31 23.00 13.88
N LEU A 42 1.67 24.09 14.56
CA LEU A 42 2.37 24.05 15.84
C LEU A 42 2.06 25.35 16.60
N SER A 43 1.20 25.27 17.61
CA SER A 43 0.94 26.41 18.51
C SER A 43 1.90 26.45 19.70
N SER A 44 2.31 25.26 20.18
CA SER A 44 3.31 25.06 21.24
C SER A 44 3.83 23.62 21.20
N PHE A 45 4.94 23.32 21.88
CA PHE A 45 5.45 21.94 21.97
C PHE A 45 4.53 20.99 22.76
N ALA A 46 3.62 21.53 23.58
CA ALA A 46 2.58 20.76 24.28
C ALA A 46 1.33 20.53 23.42
N ASP A 47 1.25 21.11 22.21
CA ASP A 47 0.12 20.98 21.31
C ASP A 47 -0.06 19.52 20.86
N PRO A 48 -1.17 18.84 21.23
CA PRO A 48 -1.42 17.47 20.83
C PRO A 48 -1.68 17.32 19.33
N THR A 49 -1.93 18.44 18.64
CA THR A 49 -2.15 18.52 17.19
C THR A 49 -0.92 18.99 16.42
N ALA A 50 0.21 19.20 17.12
CA ALA A 50 1.49 19.51 16.50
C ALA A 50 1.80 18.57 15.34
N THR A 51 2.36 19.12 14.26
CA THR A 51 2.81 18.36 13.09
C THR A 51 4.29 18.54 12.82
N TRP A 52 4.86 17.62 12.04
CA TRP A 52 6.23 17.72 11.54
C TRP A 52 6.43 19.03 10.78
N LEU A 53 5.53 19.34 9.83
CA LEU A 53 5.62 20.57 9.05
C LEU A 53 5.47 21.83 9.93
N GLY A 54 4.55 21.80 10.91
CA GLY A 54 4.38 22.87 11.87
C GLY A 54 5.66 23.15 12.66
N TYR A 55 6.36 22.11 13.09
CA TYR A 55 7.67 22.23 13.71
C TYR A 55 8.73 22.73 12.75
N VAL A 56 8.85 22.17 11.55
CA VAL A 56 9.87 22.56 10.56
C VAL A 56 9.81 24.06 10.27
N THR A 57 8.62 24.64 10.21
CA THR A 57 8.47 26.06 9.89
C THR A 57 8.40 26.94 11.14
N PHE A 58 8.35 26.41 12.35
CA PHE A 58 8.08 27.19 13.56
C PHE A 58 9.12 28.28 13.81
N ASN A 59 8.65 29.52 13.84
CA ASN A 59 9.44 30.70 14.19
C ASN A 59 8.75 31.45 15.33
N GLN A 60 9.32 31.33 16.52
CA GLN A 60 9.06 32.21 17.63
C GLN A 60 10.35 32.97 17.93
N VAL A 61 10.35 34.26 17.62
CA VAL A 61 11.47 35.16 17.89
C VAL A 61 11.86 35.06 19.37
N GLY A 62 13.15 34.81 19.64
CA GLY A 62 13.68 34.67 21.00
C GLY A 62 13.46 33.31 21.67
N ASN A 63 12.80 32.34 21.02
CA ASN A 63 12.69 30.98 21.55
C ASN A 63 13.80 30.08 20.97
N PRO A 64 14.70 29.50 21.79
CA PRO A 64 15.74 28.58 21.33
C PRO A 64 15.18 27.28 20.70
N GLY A 65 13.88 26.99 20.88
CA GLY A 65 13.21 25.87 20.22
C GLY A 65 12.74 26.16 18.78
N SER A 66 12.89 27.39 18.29
CA SER A 66 12.48 27.76 16.93
C SER A 66 13.36 27.11 15.88
N SER A 67 12.75 26.36 14.96
CA SER A 67 13.45 25.72 13.85
C SER A 67 13.83 26.71 12.76
N ASN A 68 13.03 27.77 12.58
CA ASN A 68 13.17 28.79 11.54
C ASN A 68 13.42 28.19 10.15
N GLY A 69 12.80 27.03 9.91
CA GLY A 69 13.08 26.19 8.77
C GLY A 69 12.11 26.42 7.61
N THR A 70 12.30 25.61 6.57
CA THR A 70 11.46 25.62 5.37
C THR A 70 11.20 24.20 4.90
N ALA A 71 10.12 24.01 4.13
CA ALA A 71 9.87 22.77 3.42
C ALA A 71 9.67 23.06 1.93
N ALA A 72 10.31 22.29 1.05
CA ALA A 72 10.20 22.46 -0.40
C ALA A 72 10.21 21.10 -1.11
N ALA A 73 9.71 21.08 -2.34
CA ALA A 73 9.78 19.93 -3.22
C ALA A 73 10.62 20.27 -4.47
N THR A 74 11.51 19.35 -4.83
CA THR A 74 12.31 19.42 -6.05
C THR A 74 11.79 18.39 -7.05
N ALA A 75 11.61 18.84 -8.29
CA ALA A 75 11.10 18.02 -9.38
C ALA A 75 11.82 16.66 -9.49
N PRO A 76 11.09 15.58 -9.85
CA PRO A 76 9.68 15.58 -10.24
C PRO A 76 8.67 15.63 -9.07
N ALA A 77 9.13 15.78 -7.81
CA ALA A 77 8.20 16.01 -6.72
C ALA A 77 7.56 17.41 -6.83
N THR A 78 6.35 17.53 -6.29
CA THR A 78 5.58 18.78 -6.30
C THR A 78 5.16 19.17 -4.88
N LEU A 79 4.85 20.45 -4.70
CA LEU A 79 4.27 20.98 -3.47
C LEU A 79 3.02 21.78 -3.83
N THR A 80 1.91 21.48 -3.16
CA THR A 80 0.62 22.15 -3.31
C THR A 80 0.24 22.80 -1.99
N GLY A 81 -0.17 24.06 -2.03
CA GLY A 81 -0.63 24.83 -0.88
C GLY A 81 -2.07 24.50 -0.44
N PRO A 82 -2.53 25.11 0.67
CA PRO A 82 -3.88 24.89 1.21
C PRO A 82 -5.02 25.31 0.27
N ASP A 83 -4.76 26.23 -0.65
CA ASP A 83 -5.68 26.70 -1.68
C ASP A 83 -5.75 25.77 -2.91
N GLY A 84 -4.96 24.69 -2.93
CA GLY A 84 -4.87 23.75 -4.04
C GLY A 84 -3.94 24.20 -5.18
N ASN A 85 -3.30 25.38 -5.06
CA ASN A 85 -2.36 25.88 -6.05
C ASN A 85 -0.94 25.35 -5.79
N SER A 86 -0.10 25.37 -6.83
CA SER A 86 1.33 25.04 -6.68
C SER A 86 2.00 26.03 -5.73
N ALA A 87 2.85 25.54 -4.84
CA ALA A 87 3.64 26.36 -3.92
C ALA A 87 5.13 26.00 -4.05
N ALA A 88 5.99 27.01 -4.04
CA ALA A 88 7.44 26.79 -4.14
C ALA A 88 8.05 26.25 -2.84
N SER A 89 7.57 26.76 -1.69
CA SER A 89 8.00 26.32 -0.37
C SER A 89 6.95 26.64 0.70
N VAL A 90 7.11 26.02 1.86
CA VAL A 90 6.44 26.39 3.12
C VAL A 90 7.50 27.03 4.01
N THR A 91 7.25 28.26 4.42
CA THR A 91 8.16 29.11 5.20
C THR A 91 7.57 29.41 6.58
N PRO A 92 8.31 30.08 7.48
CA PRO A 92 7.74 30.50 8.75
C PRO A 92 6.53 31.43 8.66
N ASP A 93 6.45 32.22 7.59
CA ASP A 93 5.37 33.17 7.31
C ASP A 93 4.16 32.52 6.60
N SER A 94 4.30 31.26 6.19
CA SER A 94 3.20 30.51 5.57
C SER A 94 2.04 30.31 6.55
N ALA A 95 0.82 30.26 6.03
CA ALA A 95 -0.39 30.10 6.84
C ALA A 95 -0.29 28.87 7.76
N ARG A 96 -0.73 29.03 9.01
CA ARG A 96 -0.71 27.99 10.06
C ARG A 96 -2.11 27.61 10.50
N GLY A 97 -2.26 26.37 10.92
CA GLY A 97 -3.54 25.84 11.38
C GLY A 97 -3.70 24.37 11.01
N ALA A 98 -4.60 23.69 11.73
CA ALA A 98 -5.01 22.32 11.38
C ALA A 98 -5.63 22.22 9.97
N ASP A 99 -6.20 23.32 9.48
CA ASP A 99 -6.79 23.43 8.14
C ASP A 99 -5.81 23.94 7.07
N GLN A 100 -4.62 24.41 7.46
CA GLN A 100 -3.58 24.85 6.54
C GLN A 100 -2.75 23.66 6.08
N LYS A 101 -3.31 22.89 5.14
CA LYS A 101 -2.75 21.62 4.68
C LYS A 101 -1.89 21.81 3.43
N TYR A 102 -0.64 21.39 3.52
CA TYR A 102 0.28 21.36 2.39
C TYR A 102 0.46 19.92 1.91
N THR A 103 0.50 19.71 0.60
CA THR A 103 0.60 18.37 0.00
C THR A 103 1.87 18.25 -0.82
N PHE A 104 2.74 17.33 -0.41
CA PHE A 104 3.93 16.92 -1.16
C PHE A 104 3.58 15.76 -2.10
N GLY A 105 3.74 15.94 -3.40
CA GLY A 105 3.46 14.92 -4.41
C GLY A 105 4.73 14.24 -4.90
N TYR A 106 4.75 12.91 -4.94
CA TYR A 106 5.80 12.11 -5.58
C TYR A 106 5.18 11.28 -6.71
N PRO A 107 5.50 11.54 -7.99
CA PRO A 107 5.03 10.73 -9.10
C PRO A 107 5.47 9.27 -8.95
N ALA A 108 4.57 8.33 -9.23
CA ALA A 108 4.90 6.91 -9.29
C ALA A 108 5.61 6.62 -10.63
N ALA A 109 6.79 6.02 -10.54
CA ALA A 109 7.64 5.72 -11.69
C ALA A 109 7.49 4.28 -12.18
N SER A 110 7.41 3.32 -11.25
CA SER A 110 7.27 1.90 -11.57
C SER A 110 6.77 1.12 -10.36
N GLY A 111 6.56 -0.18 -10.54
CA GLY A 111 6.21 -1.06 -9.44
C GLY A 111 5.27 -2.17 -9.82
N THR A 112 4.84 -2.90 -8.79
CA THR A 112 3.84 -3.96 -8.89
C THR A 112 2.76 -3.78 -7.84
N TYR A 113 1.56 -4.25 -8.14
CA TYR A 113 0.43 -4.23 -7.22
C TYR A 113 -0.48 -5.41 -7.49
N THR A 114 -0.94 -6.09 -6.45
CA THR A 114 -1.85 -7.22 -6.55
C THR A 114 -3.26 -6.81 -6.13
N GLU A 115 -4.27 -7.53 -6.59
CA GLU A 115 -5.66 -7.26 -6.19
C GLU A 115 -5.90 -7.39 -4.67
N ASN A 116 -5.00 -8.08 -3.95
CA ASN A 116 -5.03 -8.22 -2.50
C ASN A 116 -4.41 -7.03 -1.74
N GLY A 117 -3.99 -5.97 -2.44
CA GLY A 117 -3.38 -4.81 -1.82
C GLY A 117 -1.93 -5.02 -1.38
N VAL A 118 -1.23 -5.99 -1.99
CA VAL A 118 0.20 -6.19 -1.81
C VAL A 118 0.92 -5.61 -3.01
N GLY A 119 1.97 -4.82 -2.83
CA GLY A 119 2.69 -4.20 -3.93
C GLY A 119 3.96 -3.48 -3.51
N SER A 120 4.77 -3.11 -4.49
CA SER A 120 5.97 -2.30 -4.30
C SER A 120 5.97 -1.21 -5.36
N ILE A 121 5.99 0.05 -4.95
CA ILE A 121 5.80 1.22 -5.81
C ILE A 121 7.00 2.15 -5.65
N GLU A 122 7.72 2.34 -6.73
CA GLU A 122 8.80 3.31 -6.84
C GLU A 122 8.22 4.69 -7.17
N THR A 123 8.65 5.70 -6.44
CA THR A 123 8.30 7.10 -6.72
C THR A 123 9.56 7.94 -6.91
N THR A 124 9.41 9.09 -7.56
CA THR A 124 10.53 9.97 -7.92
C THR A 124 10.37 11.37 -7.32
N GLY A 125 11.51 12.03 -7.14
CA GLY A 125 11.60 13.40 -6.64
C GLY A 125 12.10 13.49 -5.20
N THR A 126 12.26 14.73 -4.75
CA THR A 126 12.86 15.04 -3.45
C THR A 126 11.98 16.01 -2.70
N VAL A 127 11.72 15.73 -1.43
CA VAL A 127 11.23 16.74 -0.48
C VAL A 127 12.35 17.06 0.48
N THR A 128 12.57 18.35 0.72
CA THR A 128 13.58 18.86 1.65
C THR A 128 12.88 19.60 2.77
N PHE A 129 13.15 19.20 4.01
CA PHE A 129 12.82 19.93 5.22
C PHE A 129 14.12 20.51 5.77
N THR A 130 14.28 21.84 5.75
CA THR A 130 15.39 22.51 6.41
C THR A 130 14.97 22.79 7.85
N VAL A 131 15.73 22.29 8.82
CA VAL A 131 15.45 22.46 10.25
C VAL A 131 16.72 22.96 10.93
N HIS A 132 16.67 24.11 11.62
CA HIS A 132 17.85 24.73 12.22
C HIS A 132 18.98 24.98 11.20
N GLY A 133 18.62 25.29 9.96
CA GLY A 133 19.56 25.47 8.84
C GLY A 133 20.10 24.17 8.23
N SER A 134 19.79 23.00 8.81
CA SER A 134 20.26 21.70 8.30
C SER A 134 19.20 21.01 7.42
N PRO A 135 19.58 20.46 6.26
CA PRO A 135 18.65 19.77 5.38
C PRO A 135 18.36 18.34 5.84
N ILE A 136 17.08 17.98 5.85
CA ILE A 136 16.57 16.61 5.95
C ILE A 136 15.81 16.32 4.68
N THR A 137 16.30 15.39 3.85
CA THR A 137 15.69 15.09 2.55
C THR A 137 15.07 13.71 2.53
N VAL A 138 13.97 13.57 1.78
CA VAL A 138 13.31 12.31 1.45
C VAL A 138 13.31 12.17 -0.06
N VAL A 139 14.27 11.38 -0.57
CA VAL A 139 14.56 11.20 -1.99
C VAL A 139 14.03 9.87 -2.49
N ASN A 140 13.31 9.91 -3.61
CA ASN A 140 12.74 8.76 -4.32
C ASN A 140 12.15 7.71 -3.35
N PRO A 141 11.01 7.98 -2.71
CA PRO A 141 10.39 7.00 -1.82
C PRO A 141 10.05 5.68 -2.53
N LEU A 142 10.31 4.56 -1.84
CA LEU A 142 9.82 3.23 -2.17
C LEU A 142 8.71 2.86 -1.18
N ILE A 143 7.50 2.67 -1.69
CA ILE A 143 6.33 2.27 -0.91
C ILE A 143 6.12 0.78 -1.07
N THR A 144 6.16 0.03 0.03
CA THR A 144 5.79 -1.40 0.04
C THR A 144 4.49 -1.56 0.79
N LEU A 145 3.49 -2.19 0.15
CA LEU A 145 2.18 -2.46 0.72
C LEU A 145 2.02 -3.95 0.97
N ASN A 146 1.39 -4.30 2.09
CA ASN A 146 1.03 -5.66 2.48
C ASN A 146 -0.40 -5.67 3.07
N GLY A 147 -1.39 -5.42 2.21
CA GLY A 147 -2.80 -5.37 2.58
C GLY A 147 -3.14 -4.11 3.37
N LEU A 148 -3.27 -4.25 4.70
CA LEU A 148 -3.68 -3.16 5.60
C LEU A 148 -2.51 -2.44 6.27
N THR A 149 -1.28 -2.79 5.90
CA THR A 149 -0.05 -2.17 6.40
C THR A 149 0.92 -1.94 5.26
N GLY A 150 1.88 -1.06 5.45
CA GLY A 150 2.97 -0.84 4.51
C GLY A 150 4.17 -0.16 5.15
N THR A 151 5.17 0.12 4.34
CA THR A 151 6.36 0.87 4.73
C THR A 151 6.73 1.86 3.63
N LEU A 152 7.29 2.99 4.02
CA LEU A 152 7.99 3.91 3.14
C LEU A 152 9.48 3.87 3.48
N LYS A 153 10.29 3.53 2.48
CA LYS A 153 11.75 3.63 2.50
C LYS A 153 12.17 4.77 1.58
N ALA A 154 13.27 5.44 1.86
CA ALA A 154 13.81 6.50 1.01
C ALA A 154 15.32 6.56 1.18
N SER A 155 15.99 7.31 0.32
CA SER A 155 17.36 7.77 0.57
C SER A 155 17.35 9.28 0.86
N GLY A 156 18.47 9.83 1.26
CA GLY A 156 18.61 11.28 1.42
C GLY A 156 19.76 11.71 2.32
N VAL A 157 19.58 12.90 2.89
CA VAL A 157 20.45 13.53 3.87
C VAL A 157 19.64 13.73 5.16
N THR A 158 20.28 13.54 6.29
CA THR A 158 19.77 13.92 7.62
C THR A 158 20.81 14.75 8.34
N ALA A 159 20.46 15.35 9.47
CA ALA A 159 21.38 16.04 10.34
C ALA A 159 21.13 15.69 11.80
N ASN A 160 22.20 15.59 12.59
CA ASN A 160 22.08 15.44 14.04
C ASN A 160 21.78 16.79 14.72
N GLN A 161 21.62 16.78 16.05
CA GLN A 161 21.33 17.99 16.84
C GLN A 161 22.44 19.06 16.80
N LEU A 162 23.65 18.70 16.34
CA LEU A 162 24.76 19.62 16.13
C LEU A 162 24.79 20.18 14.69
N GLY A 163 23.78 19.85 13.88
CA GLY A 163 23.69 20.24 12.47
C GLY A 163 24.64 19.48 11.53
N GLN A 164 25.34 18.45 12.03
CA GLN A 164 26.23 17.65 11.20
C GLN A 164 25.41 16.73 10.31
N THR A 165 25.61 16.85 8.99
CA THR A 165 24.85 16.09 8.00
C THR A 165 25.44 14.70 7.78
N SER A 166 24.58 13.72 7.57
CA SER A 166 24.94 12.38 7.09
C SER A 166 23.97 11.92 6.00
N THR A 167 24.44 11.05 5.11
CA THR A 167 23.56 10.43 4.10
C THR A 167 22.94 9.16 4.65
N TYR A 168 21.80 8.79 4.09
CA TYR A 168 21.15 7.52 4.35
C TYR A 168 20.55 6.95 3.05
N ASP A 169 20.31 5.64 3.05
CA ASP A 169 19.75 4.91 1.92
C ASP A 169 18.47 4.17 2.30
N ARG A 170 17.96 3.38 1.34
CA ARG A 170 16.72 2.61 1.49
C ARG A 170 16.89 1.34 2.34
N SER A 171 18.02 1.14 3.01
CA SER A 171 18.20 -0.02 3.91
C SER A 171 17.22 0.01 5.08
N LYS A 172 16.83 1.21 5.54
CA LYS A 172 15.94 1.42 6.69
C LYS A 172 14.56 1.94 6.29
N THR A 173 13.54 1.45 7.01
CA THR A 173 12.18 2.01 6.95
C THR A 173 12.17 3.40 7.59
N GLN A 174 11.63 4.37 6.87
CA GLN A 174 11.49 5.74 7.37
C GLN A 174 10.12 5.96 8.01
N LEU A 175 9.06 5.39 7.42
CA LEU A 175 7.71 5.43 7.97
C LEU A 175 7.06 4.06 7.84
N ASN A 176 6.39 3.60 8.89
CA ASN A 176 5.35 2.59 8.79
C ASN A 176 4.07 3.23 8.30
N LEU A 177 3.28 2.47 7.55
CA LEU A 177 2.02 2.93 6.98
C LEU A 177 0.88 2.09 7.55
N ASP A 178 -0.03 2.71 8.29
CA ASP A 178 -1.29 2.11 8.72
C ASP A 178 -2.38 2.40 7.67
N LEU A 179 -2.82 1.34 6.99
CA LEU A 179 -3.91 1.39 6.01
C LEU A 179 -5.21 0.83 6.58
N SER A 180 -5.30 0.56 7.89
CA SER A 180 -6.49 0.01 8.54
C SER A 180 -7.71 0.92 8.42
N ALA A 181 -7.49 2.23 8.33
CA ALA A 181 -8.53 3.22 8.09
C ALA A 181 -8.76 3.55 6.61
N ALA A 182 -7.82 3.17 5.76
CA ALA A 182 -7.76 3.62 4.39
C ALA A 182 -8.94 3.08 3.56
N THR A 183 -9.35 3.85 2.57
CA THR A 183 -10.35 3.46 1.57
C THR A 183 -9.65 3.16 0.25
N VAL A 184 -9.92 1.98 -0.31
CA VAL A 184 -9.44 1.59 -1.63
C VAL A 184 -10.59 1.75 -2.63
N THR A 185 -10.40 2.60 -3.64
CA THR A 185 -11.36 2.84 -4.72
C THR A 185 -10.76 2.35 -6.03
N LEU A 186 -11.44 1.42 -6.70
CA LEU A 186 -11.17 1.07 -8.10
C LEU A 186 -11.94 2.05 -8.98
N ARG A 187 -11.24 2.73 -9.88
CA ARG A 187 -11.86 3.68 -10.82
C ARG A 187 -12.19 2.99 -12.14
N ALA A 188 -13.06 3.62 -12.94
CA ALA A 188 -13.52 3.09 -14.23
C ALA A 188 -12.37 2.90 -15.25
N ASP A 189 -11.30 3.68 -15.14
CA ASP A 189 -10.08 3.57 -15.95
C ASP A 189 -9.15 2.41 -15.51
N GLY A 190 -9.54 1.64 -14.49
CA GLY A 190 -8.72 0.57 -13.92
C GLY A 190 -7.67 1.05 -12.91
N SER A 191 -7.50 2.36 -12.74
CA SER A 191 -6.62 2.92 -11.71
C SER A 191 -7.15 2.63 -10.30
N ARG A 192 -6.25 2.60 -9.32
CA ARG A 192 -6.60 2.44 -7.91
C ARG A 192 -6.22 3.67 -7.11
N MET A 193 -7.09 4.06 -6.19
CA MET A 193 -6.83 5.09 -5.21
C MET A 193 -6.91 4.49 -3.82
N ILE A 194 -5.85 4.66 -3.03
CA ILE A 194 -5.77 4.28 -1.62
C ILE A 194 -5.66 5.57 -0.83
N ASP A 195 -6.74 5.97 -0.18
CA ASP A 195 -6.84 7.25 0.54
C ASP A 195 -6.93 7.03 2.05
N GLY A 196 -6.40 7.96 2.84
CA GLY A 196 -6.38 7.88 4.31
C GLY A 196 -5.33 6.93 4.88
N ILE A 197 -4.18 6.81 4.21
CA ILE A 197 -3.01 6.11 4.73
C ILE A 197 -2.42 6.94 5.87
N VAL A 198 -2.15 6.34 7.03
CA VAL A 198 -1.61 7.05 8.20
C VAL A 198 -0.14 6.68 8.39
N PRO A 199 0.81 7.58 8.11
CA PRO A 199 2.22 7.35 8.40
C PRO A 199 2.54 7.47 9.89
N SER A 200 3.43 6.60 10.39
CA SER A 200 4.05 6.68 11.71
C SER A 200 5.56 6.45 11.60
N ASN A 201 6.36 7.12 12.41
CA ASN A 201 7.80 6.88 12.43
C ASN A 201 8.14 5.46 12.97
N GLU A 202 9.33 5.01 12.58
CA GLU A 202 10.01 3.87 13.18
C GLU A 202 11.22 4.43 13.96
N PRO A 203 11.63 3.83 15.09
CA PRO A 203 12.86 4.20 15.76
C PRO A 203 14.06 4.21 14.79
N GLY A 204 14.82 5.31 14.77
CA GLY A 204 15.96 5.46 13.87
C GLY A 204 15.62 5.87 12.43
N SER A 205 14.38 6.27 12.16
CA SER A 205 14.00 7.05 10.98
C SER A 205 14.74 8.39 10.94
N VAL A 206 14.94 8.98 9.76
CA VAL A 206 15.52 10.33 9.68
C VAL A 206 14.55 11.44 10.10
N LEU A 207 13.27 11.11 10.19
CA LEU A 207 12.23 11.99 10.72
C LEU A 207 12.00 11.73 12.22
N ASP A 208 12.92 11.03 12.86
CA ASP A 208 12.88 10.69 14.29
C ASP A 208 13.32 11.91 15.11
N GLY A 209 12.33 12.72 15.49
CA GLY A 209 12.47 13.81 16.46
C GLY A 209 11.20 13.97 17.30
N PHE A 210 10.23 13.09 17.09
CA PHE A 210 8.94 13.12 17.74
C PHE A 210 8.53 11.74 18.19
N GLY A 211 7.99 11.65 19.41
CA GLY A 211 7.57 10.38 19.99
C GLY A 211 6.56 9.61 19.11
N PRO A 212 6.52 8.27 19.25
CA PRO A 212 5.88 7.33 18.32
C PRO A 212 4.35 7.43 18.18
N ASN A 213 3.68 8.27 18.98
CA ASN A 213 2.22 8.30 19.10
C ASN A 213 1.55 9.54 18.49
N ALA A 214 2.28 10.37 17.76
CA ALA A 214 1.73 11.62 17.29
C ALA A 214 1.29 11.52 15.82
N ARG A 215 0.12 12.06 15.49
CA ARG A 215 -0.38 12.27 14.12
C ARG A 215 0.43 13.33 13.34
N ARG A 216 1.71 13.46 13.68
CA ARG A 216 2.59 14.55 13.26
C ARG A 216 2.88 14.53 11.77
N TYR A 217 2.78 13.36 11.16
CA TYR A 217 3.11 13.15 9.76
C TYR A 217 1.88 13.24 8.84
N GLY A 218 0.73 13.74 9.31
CA GLY A 218 -0.44 13.96 8.46
C GLY A 218 -1.05 12.67 7.87
N THR A 219 -1.46 12.71 6.61
CA THR A 219 -2.06 11.58 5.88
C THR A 219 -1.46 11.44 4.50
N MET A 220 -1.49 10.22 3.97
CA MET A 220 -1.06 9.92 2.62
C MET A 220 -2.21 9.37 1.76
N LYS A 221 -2.14 9.65 0.46
CA LYS A 221 -3.01 9.10 -0.57
C LYS A 221 -2.16 8.59 -1.72
N LEU A 222 -2.40 7.36 -2.15
CA LEU A 222 -1.70 6.73 -3.26
C LEU A 222 -2.66 6.52 -4.42
N THR A 223 -2.37 7.13 -5.56
CA THR A 223 -3.05 6.86 -6.83
C THR A 223 -2.13 6.03 -7.71
N LEU A 224 -2.63 4.94 -8.29
CA LEU A 224 -1.87 4.02 -9.14
C LEU A 224 -2.60 3.82 -10.48
N GLY A 225 -1.93 4.17 -11.57
CA GLY A 225 -2.23 3.62 -12.88
C GLY A 225 -1.75 2.17 -12.93
N LEU A 226 -2.59 1.25 -13.39
CA LEU A 226 -2.30 -0.17 -13.38
C LEU A 226 -2.57 -0.78 -14.75
N SER A 227 -1.67 -1.65 -15.20
CA SER A 227 -1.92 -2.54 -16.33
C SER A 227 -1.96 -3.98 -15.87
N TYR A 228 -2.87 -4.76 -16.47
CA TYR A 228 -2.82 -6.20 -16.36
C TYR A 228 -1.68 -6.70 -17.25
N PRO A 229 -0.94 -7.75 -16.84
CA PRO A 229 -0.10 -8.46 -17.78
C PRO A 229 -0.98 -8.85 -18.97
N GLU A 230 -0.52 -8.60 -20.19
CA GLU A 230 -1.21 -9.15 -21.35
C GLU A 230 -1.35 -10.65 -21.12
N PRO A 231 -2.54 -11.23 -21.36
CA PRO A 231 -2.65 -12.68 -21.35
C PRO A 231 -1.64 -13.15 -22.37
N GLY A 232 -0.57 -13.80 -21.90
CA GLY A 232 0.57 -14.13 -22.73
C GLY A 232 0.07 -14.72 -24.03
N THR A 233 0.62 -14.25 -25.16
CA THR A 233 0.36 -14.89 -26.44
C THR A 233 0.43 -16.39 -26.21
N GLY A 234 -0.64 -17.10 -26.58
CA GLY A 234 -0.66 -18.56 -26.46
C GLY A 234 0.59 -19.17 -27.10
N PRO A 235 0.93 -20.43 -26.79
CA PRO A 235 2.07 -21.09 -27.42
C PRO A 235 2.02 -20.78 -28.92
N ALA A 236 3.17 -20.37 -29.48
CA ALA A 236 3.27 -20.15 -30.92
C ALA A 236 2.70 -21.39 -31.60
N GLY A 237 1.78 -21.19 -32.57
CA GLY A 237 1.22 -22.31 -33.33
C GLY A 237 2.36 -23.19 -33.83
N GLU A 238 2.12 -24.50 -33.90
CA GLU A 238 3.12 -25.44 -34.40
C GLU A 238 3.70 -24.88 -35.70
N LYS A 239 5.04 -24.86 -35.79
CA LYS A 239 5.73 -24.45 -37.01
C LYS A 239 5.19 -25.33 -38.13
N GLY A 240 4.65 -24.72 -39.18
CA GLY A 240 4.18 -25.46 -40.36
C GLY A 240 5.29 -26.37 -40.89
N ASP A 241 4.91 -27.52 -41.43
CA ASP A 241 5.85 -28.50 -41.97
C ASP A 241 6.86 -27.85 -42.90
N ALA A 242 8.12 -28.29 -42.82
CA ALA A 242 9.12 -27.88 -43.79
C ALA A 242 8.64 -28.27 -45.20
N GLY A 243 8.61 -27.32 -46.12
CA GLY A 243 8.29 -27.60 -47.52
C GLY A 243 9.23 -28.67 -48.09
N GLU A 244 8.72 -29.45 -49.05
CA GLU A 244 9.50 -30.53 -49.67
C GLU A 244 10.87 -30.01 -50.17
N PRO A 245 11.96 -30.78 -49.96
CA PRO A 245 13.27 -30.44 -50.48
C PRO A 245 13.21 -30.29 -52.02
N GLY A 246 13.42 -29.07 -52.51
CA GLY A 246 13.62 -28.84 -53.94
C GLY A 246 14.86 -29.60 -54.42
N THR A 247 14.74 -30.27 -55.56
CA THR A 247 15.84 -30.97 -56.25
C THR A 247 17.04 -30.02 -56.42
N ALA A 248 18.17 -30.43 -55.84
CA ALA A 248 19.34 -29.60 -55.64
C ALA A 248 20.03 -29.16 -56.95
N VAL A 249 20.19 -27.85 -57.11
CA VAL A 249 21.40 -27.24 -57.67
C VAL A 249 22.03 -26.46 -56.51
N LEU A 250 23.30 -26.72 -56.21
CA LEU A 250 24.02 -26.25 -55.02
C LEU A 250 24.22 -24.71 -55.06
N GLY A 251 23.19 -23.96 -54.70
CA GLY A 251 23.25 -22.51 -54.49
C GLY A 251 23.49 -22.15 -53.03
N SER A 252 24.12 -21.00 -52.80
CA SER A 252 24.39 -20.44 -51.46
C SER A 252 23.13 -20.43 -50.58
N PRO A 253 23.24 -20.65 -49.26
CA PRO A 253 22.09 -20.57 -48.35
C PRO A 253 21.34 -19.25 -48.54
N GLY A 254 20.05 -19.34 -48.89
CA GLY A 254 19.21 -18.17 -49.07
C GLY A 254 19.13 -17.33 -47.79
N ALA A 255 19.00 -16.02 -47.94
CA ALA A 255 18.81 -15.12 -46.80
C ALA A 255 17.65 -15.59 -45.91
N ALA A 256 17.80 -15.47 -44.59
CA ALA A 256 16.72 -15.76 -43.65
C ALA A 256 15.47 -14.96 -44.03
N GLY A 257 14.33 -15.63 -44.13
CA GLY A 257 13.06 -14.98 -44.46
C GLY A 257 12.69 -13.89 -43.44
N PRO A 258 11.89 -12.88 -43.83
CA PRO A 258 11.46 -11.83 -42.93
C PRO A 258 10.72 -12.42 -41.72
N GLN A 259 10.95 -11.84 -40.54
CA GLN A 259 10.19 -12.19 -39.34
C GLN A 259 8.69 -11.90 -39.58
N GLY A 260 7.83 -12.87 -39.26
CA GLY A 260 6.38 -12.71 -39.40
C GLY A 260 5.83 -11.54 -38.57
N PRO A 261 4.65 -11.01 -38.93
CA PRO A 261 4.03 -9.92 -38.18
C PRO A 261 3.75 -10.35 -36.73
N ALA A 262 3.80 -9.39 -35.81
CA ALA A 262 3.39 -9.61 -34.43
C ALA A 262 1.93 -10.11 -34.38
N GLY A 263 1.63 -11.08 -33.52
CA GLY A 263 0.28 -11.58 -33.32
C GLY A 263 -0.68 -10.50 -32.81
N PRO A 264 -2.00 -10.66 -32.97
CA PRO A 264 -2.98 -9.72 -32.44
C PRO A 264 -2.87 -9.63 -30.91
N ALA A 265 -3.11 -8.43 -30.36
CA ALA A 265 -3.16 -8.23 -28.92
C ALA A 265 -4.22 -9.15 -28.28
N GLY A 266 -3.90 -9.73 -27.13
CA GLY A 266 -4.82 -10.58 -26.39
C GLY A 266 -6.09 -9.82 -25.95
N PRO A 267 -7.22 -10.52 -25.71
CA PRO A 267 -8.44 -9.86 -25.24
C PRO A 267 -8.19 -9.19 -23.88
N ARG A 268 -8.82 -8.03 -23.66
CA ARG A 268 -8.80 -7.33 -22.37
C ARG A 268 -9.30 -8.28 -21.27
N GLY A 269 -8.54 -8.36 -20.17
CA GLY A 269 -8.94 -9.13 -18.99
C GLY A 269 -10.29 -8.69 -18.42
N PRO A 270 -11.01 -9.57 -17.71
CA PRO A 270 -12.30 -9.24 -17.13
C PRO A 270 -12.17 -8.10 -16.11
N ALA A 271 -13.22 -7.28 -15.98
CA ALA A 271 -13.25 -6.23 -14.97
C ALA A 271 -13.15 -6.82 -13.54
N GLY A 272 -12.38 -6.14 -12.68
CA GLY A 272 -12.28 -6.50 -11.27
C GLY A 272 -13.63 -6.43 -10.55
N LYS A 273 -13.83 -7.26 -9.54
CA LYS A 273 -15.06 -7.28 -8.74
C LYS A 273 -15.11 -6.11 -7.76
N SER A 274 -16.22 -5.39 -7.70
CA SER A 274 -16.47 -4.32 -6.72
C SER A 274 -16.42 -4.84 -5.29
N ALA A 275 -15.99 -3.98 -4.34
CA ALA A 275 -16.01 -4.26 -2.92
C ALA A 275 -17.07 -3.40 -2.20
N LYS A 276 -17.85 -4.02 -1.32
CA LYS A 276 -18.84 -3.39 -0.47
C LYS A 276 -18.31 -3.23 0.95
N ILE A 277 -18.35 -2.01 1.49
CA ILE A 277 -18.03 -1.72 2.89
C ILE A 277 -19.31 -1.87 3.74
N SER A 278 -19.25 -2.67 4.80
CA SER A 278 -20.34 -2.88 5.75
C SER A 278 -19.86 -2.65 7.19
N THR A 279 -20.73 -2.11 8.04
CA THR A 279 -20.41 -1.88 9.46
C THR A 279 -21.39 -2.61 10.36
N PHE A 280 -20.87 -3.36 11.32
CA PHE A 280 -21.64 -4.17 12.26
C PHE A 280 -21.36 -3.75 13.70
N THR A 281 -22.40 -3.74 14.53
CA THR A 281 -22.26 -3.63 15.99
C THR A 281 -22.43 -5.01 16.61
N LEU A 282 -21.35 -5.53 17.18
CA LEU A 282 -21.31 -6.86 17.80
C LEU A 282 -21.95 -6.84 19.19
N LYS A 283 -22.54 -7.97 19.60
CA LYS A 283 -23.13 -8.12 20.96
C LYS A 283 -22.07 -7.89 22.06
N LYS A 284 -20.87 -8.44 21.87
CA LYS A 284 -19.72 -8.32 22.79
C LYS A 284 -18.45 -8.00 22.01
N ALA A 285 -17.54 -7.23 22.62
CA ALA A 285 -16.23 -6.96 22.06
C ALA A 285 -15.43 -8.27 21.97
N PRO A 286 -14.95 -8.69 20.78
CA PRO A 286 -14.23 -9.95 20.62
C PRO A 286 -12.85 -9.96 21.28
N PHE A 287 -12.26 -8.77 21.46
CA PHE A 287 -10.96 -8.58 22.09
C PHE A 287 -11.04 -7.44 23.10
N ALA A 288 -10.27 -7.55 24.18
CA ALA A 288 -10.16 -6.52 25.20
C ALA A 288 -9.48 -5.24 24.66
N GLY A 289 -9.81 -4.10 25.27
CA GLY A 289 -9.26 -2.78 24.93
C GLY A 289 -10.11 -1.95 23.97
N SER A 290 -9.75 -0.68 23.84
CA SER A 290 -10.42 0.32 22.99
C SER A 290 -9.69 0.61 21.67
N ALA A 291 -8.48 0.07 21.50
CA ALA A 291 -7.68 0.26 20.30
C ALA A 291 -8.38 -0.31 19.07
N LYS A 292 -8.27 0.42 17.95
CA LYS A 292 -8.69 -0.04 16.62
C LYS A 292 -7.70 -1.08 16.12
N ARG A 293 -8.19 -2.19 15.57
CA ARG A 293 -7.37 -3.32 15.14
C ARG A 293 -7.76 -3.78 13.74
N SER A 294 -6.78 -4.08 12.91
CA SER A 294 -6.99 -4.76 11.62
C SER A 294 -7.41 -6.21 11.84
N VAL A 295 -8.41 -6.68 11.10
CA VAL A 295 -8.98 -8.02 11.22
C VAL A 295 -9.31 -8.65 9.88
N LYS A 296 -9.34 -9.98 9.87
CA LYS A 296 -9.88 -10.82 8.80
C LYS A 296 -11.15 -11.50 9.31
N LEU A 297 -12.21 -11.52 8.50
CA LEU A 297 -13.41 -12.31 8.75
C LEU A 297 -13.30 -13.62 7.96
N LEU A 298 -13.32 -14.74 8.69
CA LEU A 298 -13.19 -16.08 8.13
C LEU A 298 -14.53 -16.81 8.26
N GLN A 299 -14.89 -17.55 7.22
CA GLN A 299 -16.00 -18.50 7.28
C GLN A 299 -15.66 -19.61 8.29
N ARG A 300 -16.56 -19.87 9.25
CA ARG A 300 -16.27 -20.79 10.37
C ARG A 300 -15.93 -22.21 9.93
N LYS A 301 -16.64 -22.75 8.93
CA LYS A 301 -16.47 -24.14 8.47
C LYS A 301 -15.20 -24.35 7.65
N THR A 302 -14.86 -23.41 6.78
CA THR A 302 -13.81 -23.58 5.77
C THR A 302 -12.52 -22.82 6.10
N GLY A 303 -12.58 -21.87 7.03
CA GLY A 303 -11.47 -20.93 7.29
C GLY A 303 -11.24 -19.91 6.16
N LYS A 304 -12.03 -19.94 5.08
CA LYS A 304 -11.88 -19.02 3.95
C LYS A 304 -12.08 -17.58 4.40
N VAL A 305 -11.17 -16.69 4.02
CA VAL A 305 -11.32 -15.25 4.25
C VAL A 305 -12.45 -14.73 3.35
N LEU A 306 -13.47 -14.15 3.95
CA LEU A 306 -14.62 -13.56 3.25
C LEU A 306 -14.54 -12.04 3.18
N ALA A 307 -13.89 -11.41 4.16
CA ALA A 307 -13.76 -9.97 4.27
C ALA A 307 -12.53 -9.60 5.09
N THR A 308 -12.03 -8.38 4.89
CA THR A 308 -11.01 -7.75 5.73
C THR A 308 -11.54 -6.44 6.28
N GLY A 309 -10.94 -5.91 7.34
CA GLY A 309 -11.34 -4.59 7.83
C GLY A 309 -10.83 -4.29 9.23
N THR A 310 -11.61 -3.56 10.01
CA THR A 310 -11.21 -3.11 11.34
C THR A 310 -12.25 -3.36 12.42
N LEU A 311 -11.75 -3.59 13.63
CA LEU A 311 -12.53 -3.82 14.82
C LEU A 311 -12.08 -2.84 15.90
N GLN A 312 -13.03 -2.10 16.47
CA GLN A 312 -12.81 -1.23 17.62
C GLN A 312 -13.93 -1.47 18.64
N ARG A 313 -13.58 -2.02 19.80
CA ARG A 313 -14.57 -2.50 20.80
C ARG A 313 -15.59 -3.45 20.16
N ARG A 314 -16.83 -2.99 19.98
CA ARG A 314 -17.96 -3.73 19.38
C ARG A 314 -18.21 -3.36 17.92
N LYS A 315 -17.57 -2.30 17.38
CA LYS A 315 -17.79 -1.86 16.00
C LYS A 315 -16.83 -2.60 15.07
N LEU A 316 -17.38 -3.37 14.15
CA LEU A 316 -16.66 -4.14 13.14
C LEU A 316 -16.98 -3.57 11.75
N ARG A 317 -16.00 -2.95 11.08
CA ARG A 317 -16.11 -2.43 9.72
C ARG A 317 -15.39 -3.39 8.78
N LEU A 318 -16.06 -3.89 7.75
CA LEU A 318 -15.57 -4.90 6.83
C LEU A 318 -15.72 -4.45 5.38
N ALA A 319 -14.71 -4.73 4.56
CA ALA A 319 -14.76 -4.70 3.10
C ALA A 319 -14.84 -6.14 2.58
N ALA A 320 -15.87 -6.44 1.81
CA ALA A 320 -16.09 -7.75 1.19
C ALA A 320 -16.41 -7.57 -0.29
N LEU A 321 -16.17 -8.59 -1.12
CA LEU A 321 -16.60 -8.56 -2.52
C LEU A 321 -18.13 -8.42 -2.60
N GLU A 322 -18.61 -7.68 -3.59
CA GLU A 322 -20.03 -7.53 -3.84
C GLU A 322 -20.71 -8.91 -3.97
N GLY A 323 -21.90 -9.04 -3.38
CA GLY A 323 -22.63 -10.31 -3.27
C GLY A 323 -22.20 -11.23 -2.11
N THR A 324 -21.11 -10.91 -1.38
CA THR A 324 -20.71 -11.71 -0.21
C THR A 324 -21.75 -11.60 0.91
N LYS A 325 -22.37 -12.73 1.28
CA LYS A 325 -23.34 -12.80 2.38
C LYS A 325 -22.62 -12.77 3.73
N LEU A 326 -22.71 -11.66 4.45
CA LEU A 326 -22.10 -11.46 5.78
C LEU A 326 -23.10 -11.65 6.94
N LYS A 327 -24.01 -12.62 6.84
CA LYS A 327 -24.99 -12.94 7.89
C LYS A 327 -24.68 -14.32 8.50
N GLY A 328 -24.70 -14.42 9.82
CA GLY A 328 -24.46 -15.68 10.55
C GLY A 328 -23.19 -15.67 11.40
N SER A 329 -22.67 -16.86 11.70
CA SER A 329 -21.53 -17.05 12.61
C SER A 329 -20.20 -17.16 11.86
N PHE A 330 -19.24 -16.32 12.22
CA PHE A 330 -17.93 -16.19 11.59
C PHE A 330 -16.81 -16.17 12.61
N VAL A 331 -15.57 -16.36 12.15
CA VAL A 331 -14.37 -16.18 12.96
C VAL A 331 -13.71 -14.85 12.58
N VAL A 332 -13.61 -13.94 13.52
CA VAL A 332 -12.76 -12.74 13.38
C VAL A 332 -11.37 -13.08 13.88
N LYS A 333 -10.36 -12.92 13.03
CA LYS A 333 -8.94 -13.10 13.35
C LYS A 333 -8.24 -11.75 13.28
N LEU A 334 -7.37 -11.42 14.25
CA LEU A 334 -6.51 -10.23 14.12
C LEU A 334 -5.59 -10.38 12.90
N ALA A 335 -5.42 -9.32 12.12
CA ALA A 335 -4.55 -9.36 10.93
C ALA A 335 -3.10 -9.71 11.32
N HIS A 336 -2.65 -9.20 12.46
CA HIS A 336 -1.37 -9.51 13.08
C HIS A 336 -1.60 -10.36 14.34
N GLY A 337 -1.03 -11.55 14.36
CA GLY A 337 -1.09 -12.50 15.48
C GLY A 337 -2.05 -13.68 15.30
N THR A 338 -2.16 -14.48 16.36
CA THR A 338 -2.90 -15.76 16.36
C THR A 338 -4.30 -15.67 16.95
N ARG A 339 -4.64 -14.54 17.59
CA ARG A 339 -5.90 -14.35 18.31
C ARG A 339 -7.11 -14.39 17.35
N ARG A 340 -8.11 -15.16 17.75
CA ARG A 340 -9.37 -15.39 17.02
C ARG A 340 -10.56 -15.29 17.98
N ALA A 341 -11.71 -14.93 17.47
CA ALA A 341 -12.97 -14.94 18.21
C ALA A 341 -14.14 -15.23 17.27
N THR A 342 -15.11 -15.99 17.76
CA THR A 342 -16.36 -16.21 17.01
C THR A 342 -17.29 -15.02 17.21
N VAL A 343 -17.82 -14.50 16.11
CA VAL A 343 -18.81 -13.41 16.10
C VAL A 343 -20.05 -13.86 15.35
N THR A 344 -21.19 -13.23 15.66
CA THR A 344 -22.41 -13.38 14.88
C THR A 344 -22.77 -12.03 14.29
N LEU A 345 -22.91 -11.97 12.97
CA LEU A 345 -23.31 -10.79 12.21
C LEU A 345 -24.79 -10.94 11.87
N LYS A 346 -25.58 -9.91 12.19
CA LYS A 346 -27.01 -9.83 11.91
C LYS A 346 -27.24 -9.09 10.61
#